data_AF-A0A060CNB4-F1
#
_entry.id   AF-A0A060CNB4-F1
#
_cell.length_a   1.000
_cell.length_b   1.000
_cell.length_c   1.000
_cell.angle_alpha   90.00
_cell.angle_beta   90.00
_cell.angle_gamma   90.00
#
_symmetry.space_group_name_H-M   'P 1'
#
loop_
_entity.id
_entity.type
_entity.pdbx_description
1 polymer ?
#
loop_
_entity_poly.entity_id
_entity_poly.type
_entity_poly.pdbx_seq_one_letter_code
_entity_poly.pdbx_strand_id
1 'polypeptide(L)' 'MFAHPGKKLNFMGNEFGTIEEWDEKKGLQWDLLNYPKHSGLQRLTRDLTASIAITPPC' A
#
# COMPACT_ATOMS: atom_id res chain seq x y z
N MET A 1 10.56 -0.23 5.60
CA MET A 1 9.48 -0.66 6.53
C MET A 1 9.21 -2.17 6.49
N PHE A 2 9.14 -2.82 5.32
CA PHE A 2 8.75 -4.24 5.21
C PHE A 2 9.78 -5.27 5.72
N ALA A 3 11.07 -5.06 5.46
CA ALA A 3 12.14 -5.98 5.87
C ALA A 3 12.62 -5.78 7.33
N HIS A 4 12.20 -4.70 7.99
CA HIS A 4 12.57 -4.44 9.38
C HIS A 4 11.72 -5.32 10.31
N PRO A 5 12.26 -5.91 11.39
CA PRO A 5 11.46 -6.67 12.34
C PRO A 5 10.29 -5.85 12.92
N GLY A 6 9.13 -6.48 13.09
CA GLY A 6 7.93 -5.88 13.70
C GLY A 6 6.67 -5.92 12.82
N LYS A 7 5.51 -5.79 13.46
CA LYS A 7 4.19 -5.72 12.78
C LYS A 7 4.14 -4.51 11.85
N LYS A 8 3.35 -4.61 10.78
CA LYS A 8 3.20 -3.56 9.77
C LYS A 8 1.84 -2.90 9.94
N LEU A 9 1.83 -1.58 9.93
CA LEU A 9 0.63 -0.76 9.90
C LEU A 9 0.82 0.27 8.79
N ASN A 10 -0.13 0.31 7.85
CA ASN A 10 -0.15 1.26 6.74
C ASN A 10 -1.56 1.87 6.66
N PHE A 11 -1.62 3.16 6.35
CA PHE A 11 -2.88 3.89 6.23
C PHE A 11 -3.45 3.78 4.82
N MET A 12 -4.78 3.84 4.69
CA MET A 12 -5.48 3.71 3.41
C MET A 12 -5.07 4.82 2.42
N GLY A 13 -4.87 4.45 1.16
CA GLY A 13 -4.38 5.36 0.10
C GLY A 13 -2.87 5.31 -0.12
N ASN A 14 -2.09 4.96 0.91
CA ASN A 14 -0.64 4.80 0.76
C ASN A 14 -0.26 3.59 -0.09
N GLU A 15 -1.11 2.57 -0.15
CA GLU A 15 -0.86 1.32 -0.87
C GLU A 15 -0.86 1.47 -2.40
N PHE A 16 -1.54 2.48 -2.94
CA PHE A 16 -1.54 2.84 -4.36
C PHE A 16 -1.02 4.26 -4.64
N GLY A 17 -0.54 4.95 -3.60
CA GLY A 17 0.19 6.21 -3.70
C GLY A 17 -0.71 7.37 -4.10
N THR A 18 -1.68 7.71 -3.26
CA THR A 18 -2.46 8.95 -3.40
C THR A 18 -1.53 10.16 -3.47
N ILE A 19 -1.83 11.09 -4.38
CA ILE A 19 -0.98 12.26 -4.64
C ILE A 19 -1.33 13.39 -3.67
N GLU A 20 -2.63 13.57 -3.41
CA GLU A 20 -3.10 14.55 -2.45
C GLU A 20 -3.01 14.00 -1.02
N GLU A 21 -2.94 14.92 -0.06
CA GLU A 21 -3.07 14.57 1.37
C GLU A 21 -4.47 14.01 1.64
N TRP A 22 -4.55 13.14 2.65
CA TRP A 22 -5.82 12.58 3.08
C TRP A 22 -6.74 13.67 3.63
N ASP A 23 -7.98 13.69 3.14
CA ASP A 23 -9.05 14.60 3.57
C ASP A 23 -10.27 13.76 3.95
N GLU A 24 -10.73 13.84 5.20
CA GLU A 24 -11.88 13.07 5.69
C GLU A 24 -13.19 13.36 4.94
N LYS A 25 -13.31 14.55 4.33
CA LYS A 25 -14.50 14.98 3.60
C LYS A 25 -14.49 14.49 2.15
N LYS A 26 -13.34 14.06 1.65
CA LYS A 26 -13.14 13.56 0.29
C LYS A 26 -12.84 12.06 0.34
N GLY A 27 -13.43 11.30 -0.57
CA GLY A 27 -13.09 9.89 -0.71
C GLY A 27 -11.64 9.71 -1.16
N LEU A 28 -11.12 8.48 -1.03
CA LEU A 28 -9.86 8.10 -1.65
C LEU A 28 -9.90 8.28 -3.17
N GLN A 29 -8.78 8.69 -3.76
CA GLN A 29 -8.64 8.93 -5.19
C GLN A 29 -8.51 7.62 -5.99
N TRP A 30 -9.58 6.84 -6.07
CA TRP A 30 -9.60 5.54 -6.74
C TRP A 30 -9.27 5.62 -8.24
N ASP A 31 -9.53 6.76 -8.88
CA ASP A 31 -9.22 7.00 -10.29
C ASP A 31 -7.72 6.88 -10.60
N LEU A 32 -6.85 7.04 -9.58
CA LEU A 32 -5.41 6.86 -9.73
C LEU A 32 -5.04 5.43 -10.16
N LEU A 33 -5.85 4.43 -9.82
CA LEU A 33 -5.60 3.04 -10.20
C LEU A 33 -5.66 2.81 -11.72
N ASN A 34 -6.28 3.71 -12.48
CA ASN A 34 -6.27 3.64 -13.95
C ASN A 34 -4.88 3.93 -14.54
N TYR A 35 -3.98 4.55 -13.77
CA TYR A 35 -2.62 4.82 -14.21
C TYR A 35 -1.69 3.65 -13.85
N PRO A 36 -0.89 3.15 -14.81
CA PRO A 36 -0.01 1.98 -14.62
C PRO A 36 0.95 2.07 -13.42
N LYS A 37 1.38 3.28 -13.06
CA LYS A 37 2.30 3.50 -11.93
C LYS A 37 1.64 3.18 -10.59
N HIS A 38 0.41 3.62 -10.40
CA HIS A 38 -0.33 3.45 -9.15
C HIS A 38 -0.85 2.01 -9.01
N SER A 39 -1.34 1.42 -10.09
CA SER A 39 -1.72 -0.01 -10.08
C SER A 39 -0.51 -0.93 -9.89
N GLY A 40 0.65 -0.59 -10.45
CA GLY A 40 1.91 -1.28 -10.18
C GLY A 40 2.32 -1.22 -8.72
N LEU A 41 2.17 -0.05 -8.07
CA LEU A 41 2.47 0.12 -6.65
C LEU A 41 1.52 -0.70 -5.76
N GLN A 42 0.23 -0.73 -6.09
CA GLN A 42 -0.74 -1.58 -5.40
C GLN A 42 -0.36 -3.06 -5.48
N ARG A 43 0.07 -3.50 -6.67
CA ARG A 43 0.51 -4.88 -6.91
C ARG A 43 1.77 -5.23 -6.11
N LEU A 44 2.75 -4.33 -6.06
CA LEU A 44 3.94 -4.47 -5.22
C LEU A 44 3.57 -4.60 -3.74
N THR A 45 2.68 -3.73 -3.25
CA THR A 45 2.24 -3.75 -1.84
C THR A 45 1.53 -5.06 -1.50
N ARG A 46 0.71 -5.58 -2.42
CA ARG A 46 0.06 -6.88 -2.28
C ARG A 46 1.07 -8.01 -2.17
N ASP A 47 2.04 -8.06 -3.09
CA ASP A 47 3.00 -9.14 -3.17
C ASP A 47 3.97 -9.12 -1.96
N LEU A 48 4.36 -7.93 -1.47
CA LEU A 48 5.13 -7.77 -0.24
C LEU A 48 4.37 -8.22 1.02
N THR A 49 3.08 -7.88 1.10
CA THR A 49 2.26 -8.30 2.23
C THR A 49 2.07 -9.81 2.24
N ALA A 50 1.89 -10.42 1.06
CA ALA A 50 1.84 -11.87 0.90
C ALA A 50 3.17 -12.53 1.32
N SER A 51 4.32 -11.97 0.92
CA SER A 51 5.63 -12.54 1.29
C SER A 51 5.87 -12.49 2.81
N ILE A 52 5.42 -11.43 3.48
CA ILE A 52 5.52 -11.32 4.94
C ILE A 52 4.60 -12.31 5.66
N ALA A 53 3.43 -12.62 5.10
CA ALA A 53 2.51 -13.58 5.70
C ALA A 53 3.04 -15.03 5.64
N ILE A 54 3.75 -15.39 4.57
CA ILE A 54 4.31 -16.75 4.40
C ILE A 54 5.66 -16.95 5.07
N THR A 55 6.40 -15.88 5.34
CA THR A 55 7.74 -15.97 5.93
C THR A 55 7.62 -15.92 7.45
N PRO A 56 7.90 -17.01 8.19
CA PRO A 56 7.90 -16.96 9.64
C PRO A 56 9.00 -16.01 10.13
N PRO A 57 8.79 -15.27 11.23
CA PRO A 57 9.86 -14.52 11.87
C PRO A 57 10.94 -15.50 12.33
N CYS A 58 12.20 -15.17 12.01
CA CYS A 58 13.38 -15.90 12.50
C CYS A 58 13.43 -15.92 14.02
#